data_AF-A0A8H3FQA7-F1
#
_entry.id   AF-A0A8H3FQA7-F1
#
_cell.length_a   1.000
_cell.length_b   1.000
_cell.length_c   1.000
_cell.angle_alpha   90.00
_cell.angle_beta   90.00
_cell.angle_gamma   90.00
#
_symmetry.space_group_name_H-M   'P 1'
#
loop_
_entity.id
_entity.type
_entity.pdbx_description
1 polymer ?
#
loop_
_entity_poly.entity_id
_entity_poly.type
_entity_poly.pdbx_seq_one_letter_code
_entity_poly.pdbx_strand_id
1 'polypeptide(L)'
;MSLSSLGKAEDVKEQNEVSGSKGEANFVWRCKSCKRESTATIKNPPQAYTHASPPKQQNIIEFDCRGLEFTEFKSDGEWQAKGLESPTKFSGIDLQEEEWFDYDEKAGEEVSIKDLKWEIRRA
;
A
#
# COMPACT_ATOMS: atom_id res chain seq x y z
N MET A 1 5.29 11.66 10.68
CA MET A 1 3.92 11.25 10.31
C MET A 1 3.86 9.75 10.10
N SER A 2 2.75 9.12 10.49
CA SER A 2 2.47 7.75 10.06
C SER A 2 1.58 7.79 8.83
N LEU A 3 2.00 7.11 7.75
CA LEU A 3 1.33 7.12 6.45
C LEU A 3 0.69 5.75 6.19
N SER A 4 -0.58 5.74 5.82
CA SER A 4 -1.31 4.55 5.42
C SER A 4 -2.06 4.84 4.14
N SER A 5 -2.03 3.93 3.16
CA SER A 5 -2.91 4.06 2.00
C SER A 5 -4.35 3.94 2.48
N LEU A 6 -5.27 4.74 1.94
CA LEU A 6 -6.63 4.25 1.80
C LEU A 6 -6.66 3.24 0.65
N GLY A 7 -5.87 2.16 0.77
CA GLY A 7 -6.39 0.90 0.30
C GLY A 7 -7.61 0.69 1.20
N LYS A 8 -8.81 1.00 0.68
CA LYS A 8 -10.04 0.80 1.43
C LYS A 8 -9.90 -0.55 2.11
N ALA A 9 -10.14 -0.63 3.42
CA ALA A 9 -10.14 -1.91 4.14
C ALA A 9 -11.10 -2.95 3.52
N GLU A 10 -11.90 -2.53 2.54
CA GLU A 10 -12.70 -3.31 1.61
C GLU A 10 -11.88 -4.18 0.62
N ASP A 11 -10.70 -3.76 0.14
CA ASP A 11 -9.91 -4.51 -0.88
C ASP A 11 -9.25 -5.78 -0.30
N VAL A 12 -8.83 -5.72 0.97
CA VAL A 12 -8.36 -6.90 1.72
C VAL A 12 -9.44 -7.98 1.83
N LYS A 13 -10.71 -7.58 1.80
CA LYS A 13 -11.87 -8.50 1.86
C LYS A 13 -12.40 -8.89 0.49
N GLU A 14 -11.90 -8.28 -0.60
CA GLU A 14 -12.27 -8.72 -1.93
C GLU A 14 -11.65 -10.10 -2.16
N GLN A 15 -12.50 -11.11 -2.23
CA GLN A 15 -12.11 -12.51 -2.35
C GLN A 15 -12.75 -13.05 -3.61
N ASN A 16 -11.89 -13.38 -4.58
CA ASN A 16 -12.28 -13.95 -5.85
C ASN A 16 -12.01 -15.47 -5.82
N GLU A 17 -12.98 -16.25 -6.28
CA GLU A 17 -12.86 -17.71 -6.36
C GLU A 17 -11.79 -18.11 -7.38
N VAL A 18 -10.87 -18.97 -6.97
CA VAL A 18 -9.85 -19.56 -7.84
C VAL A 18 -10.44 -20.78 -8.54
N SER A 19 -10.46 -20.77 -9.87
CA SER A 19 -11.11 -21.81 -10.66
C SER A 19 -10.40 -23.16 -10.47
N GLY A 20 -11.13 -24.15 -9.95
CA GLY A 20 -10.60 -25.50 -9.74
C GLY A 20 -9.82 -25.69 -8.43
N SER A 21 -9.88 -24.72 -7.52
CA SER A 21 -9.36 -24.82 -6.15
C SER A 21 -10.47 -24.44 -5.15
N LYS A 22 -10.32 -24.82 -3.88
CA LYS A 22 -11.15 -24.31 -2.76
C LYS A 22 -10.61 -23.00 -2.18
N GLY A 23 -9.60 -22.40 -2.82
CA GLY A 23 -8.93 -21.19 -2.33
C GLY A 23 -9.57 -19.92 -2.89
N GLU A 24 -9.48 -18.86 -2.11
CA GLU A 24 -9.88 -17.51 -2.47
C GLU A 24 -8.63 -16.62 -2.56
N ALA A 25 -8.63 -15.66 -3.48
CA ALA A 25 -7.53 -14.71 -3.66
C ALA A 25 -8.04 -13.30 -3.93
N ASN A 26 -7.27 -12.28 -3.54
CA ASN A 26 -7.62 -10.89 -3.82
C ASN A 26 -7.55 -10.59 -5.32
N PHE A 27 -6.55 -11.15 -6.01
CA PHE A 27 -6.39 -11.01 -7.44
C PHE A 27 -6.33 -12.38 -8.12
N VAL A 28 -7.17 -12.60 -9.13
CA VAL A 28 -7.16 -13.79 -9.97
C VAL A 28 -7.07 -13.37 -11.44
N TRP A 29 -6.03 -13.83 -12.11
CA TRP A 29 -5.81 -13.54 -13.53
C TRP A 29 -5.51 -14.80 -14.32
N ARG A 30 -6.23 -14.98 -15.44
CA ARG A 30 -5.96 -16.06 -16.38
C ARG A 30 -5.25 -15.52 -17.61
N CYS A 31 -4.04 -16.00 -17.85
CA CYS A 31 -3.29 -15.63 -19.05
C CYS A 31 -4.02 -16.12 -20.31
N LYS A 32 -4.34 -15.19 -21.22
CA LYS A 32 -5.08 -15.51 -22.46
C LYS A 32 -4.29 -16.43 -23.40
N SER A 33 -2.96 -16.37 -23.33
CA SER A 33 -2.04 -17.15 -24.18
C SER A 33 -1.82 -18.57 -23.64
N CYS A 34 -1.31 -18.72 -22.42
CA CYS A 34 -0.96 -20.04 -21.87
C CYS A 34 -2.07 -20.71 -21.05
N LYS A 35 -3.23 -20.04 -20.89
CA LYS A 35 -4.41 -20.48 -20.11
C LYS A 35 -4.15 -20.76 -18.63
N ARG A 36 -2.94 -20.54 -18.12
CA ARG A 36 -2.63 -20.67 -16.69
C ARG A 36 -3.32 -19.57 -15.91
N GLU A 37 -3.77 -19.94 -14.73
CA GLU A 37 -4.33 -19.05 -13.73
C GLU A 37 -3.22 -18.64 -12.75
N SER A 38 -3.18 -17.35 -12.45
CA SER A 38 -2.24 -16.75 -11.52
C SER A 38 -3.03 -16.00 -10.45
N THR A 39 -2.57 -16.07 -9.22
CA THR A 39 -3.29 -15.50 -8.07
C THR A 39 -2.35 -14.65 -7.23
N ALA A 40 -2.87 -13.59 -6.62
CA ALA A 40 -2.20 -12.88 -5.53
C ALA A 40 -3.17 -12.68 -4.36
N THR A 41 -2.72 -13.02 -3.16
CA THR A 41 -3.51 -12.87 -1.93
C THR A 41 -2.75 -12.02 -0.93
N ILE A 42 -3.40 -11.05 -0.32
CA ILE A 42 -2.82 -10.23 0.75
C ILE A 42 -2.72 -11.10 2.01
N LYS A 43 -1.51 -11.38 2.50
CA LYS A 43 -1.30 -12.28 3.66
C LYS A 43 -1.70 -11.64 4.99
N ASN A 44 -1.34 -10.38 5.15
CA ASN A 44 -1.55 -9.61 6.37
C ASN A 44 -2.21 -8.28 6.02
N PRO A 45 -3.04 -7.71 6.90
CA PRO A 45 -3.62 -6.40 6.67
C PRO A 45 -2.50 -5.36 6.43
N PRO A 46 -2.69 -4.42 5.47
CA PRO A 46 -1.72 -3.38 5.21
C PRO A 46 -1.36 -2.62 6.48
N GLN A 47 -0.06 -2.41 6.68
CA GLN A 47 0.48 -1.71 7.83
C GLN A 47 0.80 -0.27 7.46
N ALA A 48 0.50 0.66 8.38
CA ALA A 48 0.92 2.04 8.23
C ALA A 48 2.44 2.14 8.34
N TYR A 49 3.05 2.90 7.44
CA TYR A 49 4.44 3.34 7.57
C TYR A 49 4.57 4.24 8.78
N THR A 50 5.44 3.91 9.72
CA THR A 50 5.67 4.72 10.93
C THR A 50 6.89 5.61 10.76
N HIS A 51 6.83 6.84 11.28
CA HIS A 51 7.99 7.73 11.22
C HIS A 51 9.15 7.18 12.07
N ALA A 52 10.34 7.16 11.49
CA ALA A 52 11.59 6.86 12.17
C ALA A 52 12.67 7.86 11.72
N SER A 53 13.53 8.27 12.65
CA SER A 53 14.71 9.08 12.37
C SER A 53 15.98 8.30 12.77
N PRO A 54 16.81 7.86 11.80
CA PRO A 54 16.70 8.06 10.36
C PRO A 54 15.57 7.23 9.71
N PRO A 55 15.12 7.58 8.49
CA PRO A 55 14.11 6.82 7.76
C PRO A 55 14.54 5.37 7.61
N LYS A 56 13.63 4.44 7.91
CA LYS A 56 13.85 3.01 7.76
C LYS A 56 12.84 2.45 6.80
N GLN A 57 13.30 1.61 5.89
CA GLN A 57 12.43 0.82 5.05
C GLN A 57 11.56 -0.08 5.92
N GLN A 58 10.26 -0.11 5.62
CA GLN A 58 9.26 -0.86 6.36
C GLN A 58 8.39 -1.65 5.39
N ASN A 59 8.05 -2.88 5.76
CA ASN A 59 7.12 -3.69 5.00
C ASN A 59 5.71 -3.21 5.29
N ILE A 60 5.07 -2.58 4.30
CA ILE A 60 3.71 -2.05 4.42
C ILE A 60 2.64 -3.04 3.95
N ILE A 61 2.97 -3.96 3.05
CA ILE A 61 2.04 -4.94 2.49
C ILE A 61 2.80 -6.20 2.07
N GLU A 62 2.16 -7.37 2.22
CA GLU A 62 2.72 -8.66 1.84
C GLU A 62 1.73 -9.44 0.98
N PHE A 63 2.20 -9.94 -0.16
CA PHE A 63 1.40 -10.71 -1.12
C PHE A 63 1.91 -12.16 -1.24
N ASP A 64 1.00 -13.14 -1.20
CA ASP A 64 1.21 -14.51 -1.64
C ASP A 64 0.93 -14.61 -3.14
N CYS A 65 1.99 -14.52 -3.95
CA CYS A 65 1.87 -14.59 -5.40
C CYS A 65 2.09 -16.02 -5.92
N ARG A 66 1.19 -16.50 -6.79
CA ARG A 66 1.32 -17.79 -7.48
C ARG A 66 1.15 -17.61 -8.97
N GLY A 67 2.18 -17.92 -9.76
CA GLY A 67 2.15 -17.80 -11.22
C GLY A 67 2.33 -16.37 -11.76
N LEU A 68 2.56 -15.39 -10.88
CA LEU A 68 2.85 -14.00 -11.23
C LEU A 68 3.91 -13.39 -10.29
N GLU A 69 4.53 -12.30 -10.71
CA GLU A 69 5.43 -11.47 -9.92
C GLU A 69 5.11 -9.99 -10.20
N PHE A 70 5.05 -9.17 -9.16
CA PHE A 70 4.88 -7.72 -9.32
C PHE A 70 6.23 -7.08 -9.64
N THR A 71 6.27 -6.24 -10.67
CA THR A 71 7.49 -5.58 -11.13
C THR A 71 7.55 -4.10 -10.75
N GLU A 72 6.40 -3.49 -10.52
CA GLU A 72 6.28 -2.06 -10.25
C GLU A 72 5.08 -1.82 -9.31
N PHE A 73 5.24 -0.86 -8.39
CA PHE A 73 4.19 -0.38 -7.51
C PHE A 73 3.93 1.10 -7.81
N LYS A 74 2.65 1.46 -7.95
CA LYS A 74 2.20 2.84 -8.10
C LYS A 74 1.37 3.20 -6.90
N SER A 75 1.74 4.28 -6.21
CA SER A 75 1.02 4.83 -5.05
C SER A 75 -0.26 5.58 -5.43
N ASP A 76 -0.95 5.13 -6.48
CA ASP A 76 -2.19 5.73 -6.96
C ASP A 76 -3.31 5.63 -5.91
N GLY A 77 -4.13 6.66 -5.84
CA GLY A 77 -5.27 6.75 -4.92
C GLY A 77 -5.03 7.68 -3.74
N GLU A 78 -6.02 7.72 -2.85
CA GLU A 78 -6.01 8.63 -1.71
C GLU A 78 -5.24 8.02 -0.54
N TRP A 79 -4.26 8.75 0.01
CA TRP A 79 -3.54 8.35 1.21
C TRP A 79 -3.99 9.16 2.42
N GLN A 80 -3.72 8.60 3.60
CA GLN A 80 -3.98 9.24 4.88
C GLN A 80 -2.72 9.25 5.73
N ALA A 81 -2.48 10.36 6.41
CA ALA A 81 -1.42 10.48 7.37
C ALA A 81 -1.91 11.09 8.68
N LYS A 82 -1.17 10.81 9.76
CA LYS A 82 -1.36 11.47 11.05
C LYS A 82 -0.11 12.27 11.42
N GLY A 83 -0.33 13.48 11.93
CA GLY A 83 0.69 14.30 12.57
C GLY A 83 1.45 13.51 13.63
N LEU A 84 2.75 13.76 13.76
CA LEU A 84 3.59 13.04 14.73
C LEU A 84 3.30 13.51 16.15
N GLU A 85 3.26 14.83 16.34
CA GLU A 85 3.12 15.48 17.64
C GLU A 85 1.71 16.07 17.86
N SER A 86 0.86 15.99 16.84
CA SER A 86 -0.50 16.50 16.87
C SER A 86 -1.53 15.39 16.60
N PRO A 87 -2.79 15.58 17.02
CA PRO A 87 -3.89 14.72 16.59
C PRO A 87 -4.41 15.06 15.18
N THR A 88 -3.71 15.91 14.41
CA THR A 88 -4.11 16.30 13.05
C THR A 88 -4.06 15.08 12.13
N LYS A 89 -5.12 14.92 11.33
CA LYS A 89 -5.25 13.87 10.33
C LYS A 89 -5.28 14.53 8.97
N PHE A 90 -4.44 14.06 8.08
CA PHE A 90 -4.35 14.45 6.69
C PHE A 90 -5.00 13.34 5.86
N SER A 91 -5.89 13.70 4.95
CA SER A 91 -6.65 12.78 4.11
C SER A 91 -6.69 13.30 2.68
N GLY A 92 -6.78 12.40 1.70
CA GLY A 92 -6.71 12.80 0.29
C GLY A 92 -5.29 13.18 -0.12
N ILE A 93 -4.29 12.58 0.52
CA ILE A 93 -2.88 12.79 0.18
C ILE A 93 -2.64 12.08 -1.15
N ASP A 94 -2.24 12.85 -2.15
CA ASP A 94 -1.76 12.30 -3.43
C ASP A 94 -0.25 12.13 -3.36
N LEU A 95 0.23 10.94 -3.75
CA LEU A 95 1.65 10.57 -3.77
C LEU A 95 2.11 10.19 -5.17
N GLN A 96 1.38 10.60 -6.22
CA GLN A 96 1.79 10.36 -7.60
C GLN A 96 3.01 11.20 -7.99
N GLU A 97 3.16 12.39 -7.40
CA GLU A 97 4.27 13.31 -7.64
C GLU A 97 5.51 13.01 -6.77
N GLU A 98 5.52 11.90 -6.01
CA GLU A 98 6.63 11.47 -5.14
C GLU A 98 6.99 12.45 -4.00
N GLU A 99 6.25 13.56 -3.88
CA GLU A 99 6.39 14.58 -2.86
C GLU A 99 5.01 15.12 -2.47
N TRP A 100 4.82 15.40 -1.19
CA TRP A 100 3.61 16.02 -0.66
C TRP A 100 3.98 16.96 0.49
N PHE A 101 3.27 18.10 0.55
CA PHE A 101 3.52 19.16 1.52
C PHE A 101 2.20 19.68 2.06
N ASP A 102 2.17 19.94 3.36
CA ASP A 102 1.04 20.56 4.04
C ASP A 102 1.54 21.25 5.31
N TYR A 103 0.64 21.90 6.03
CA TYR A 103 0.94 22.61 7.25
C TYR A 103 0.07 22.11 8.40
N ASP A 104 0.69 21.68 9.48
CA ASP A 104 -0.04 21.27 10.68
C ASP A 104 -0.30 22.49 11.56
N GLU A 105 -1.45 23.13 11.39
CA GLU A 105 -1.82 24.31 12.19
C GLU A 105 -1.83 24.06 13.71
N LYS A 106 -2.01 22.80 14.14
CA LYS A 106 -2.03 22.46 15.58
C LYS A 106 -0.63 22.30 16.16
N ALA A 107 0.31 21.82 15.37
CA ALA A 107 1.72 21.77 15.75
C ALA A 107 2.44 23.11 15.49
N GLY A 108 1.91 23.92 14.56
CA GLY A 108 2.57 25.12 14.08
C GLY A 108 3.81 24.80 13.24
N GLU A 109 3.81 23.67 12.54
CA GLU A 109 4.97 23.16 11.81
C GLU A 109 4.57 22.69 10.40
N GLU A 110 5.52 22.81 9.46
CA GLU A 110 5.38 22.24 8.13
C GLU A 110 5.55 20.72 8.17
N VAL A 111 4.64 20.04 7.49
CA VAL A 111 4.66 18.59 7.34
C VAL A 111 4.90 18.25 5.87
N SER A 112 5.81 17.32 5.61
CA SER A 112 6.06 16.86 4.25
C SER A 112 6.38 15.38 4.19
N ILE A 113 6.05 14.78 3.04
CA ILE A 113 6.47 13.44 2.65
C ILE A 113 7.28 13.64 1.38
N LYS A 114 8.55 13.24 1.41
CA LYS A 114 9.50 13.42 0.30
C LYS A 114 10.32 12.17 0.11
N ASP A 115 11.03 12.10 -1.01
CA ASP A 115 11.95 11.00 -1.34
C ASP A 115 11.25 9.63 -1.23
N LEU A 116 9.99 9.54 -1.68
CA LEU A 116 9.27 8.27 -1.66
C LEU A 116 10.00 7.22 -2.49
N LYS A 117 10.27 6.07 -1.87
CA LYS A 117 10.91 4.93 -2.52
C LYS A 117 10.10 3.69 -2.25
N TRP A 118 9.56 3.13 -3.31
CA TRP A 118 8.85 1.86 -3.28
C TRP A 118 9.79 0.76 -3.75
N GLU A 119 9.79 -0.36 -3.03
CA GLU A 119 10.60 -1.51 -3.41
C GLU A 119 9.80 -2.79 -3.21
N ILE A 120 9.75 -3.59 -4.26
CA ILE A 120 9.15 -4.92 -4.23
C ILE A 120 10.28 -5.90 -4.00
N ARG A 121 10.25 -6.58 -2.85
CA ARG A 121 11.22 -7.62 -2.51
C ARG A 121 10.55 -8.98 -2.48
N ARG A 122 11.30 -9.99 -2.90
CA ARG A 122 10.93 -11.39 -2.70
C ARG A 122 11.35 -11.80 -1.28
N ALA A 123 10.42 -12.38 -0.54
CA ALA A 123 10.69 -13.02 0.75
C ALA A 123 11.38 -14.38 0.54
#